data_AF-A0A924MWJ7-F1
#
_entry.id   AF-A0A924MWJ7-F1
#
_cell.length_a   1.000
_cell.length_b   1.000
_cell.length_c   1.000
_cell.angle_alpha   90.00
_cell.angle_beta   90.00
_cell.angle_gamma   90.00
#
_symmetry.space_group_name_H-M   'P 1'
#
loop_
_entity.id
_entity.type
_entity.pdbx_description
1 polymer ?
#
loop_
_entity_poly.entity_id
_entity_poly.type
_entity_poly.pdbx_seq_one_letter_code
_entity_poly.pdbx_strand_id
1 'polypeptide(L)' 'MRQLAAALFSSRPVAKKLVADATIQSSRIANTFRVRIREANDVRGLARSVEQHSPGFAADLYAAASRHEGYDD' A
#
# COMPACT_ATOMS: atom_id res chain seq x y z
N MET A 1 -24.51 51.58 -27.20
CA MET A 1 -25.18 50.50 -26.45
C MET A 1 -24.65 49.17 -26.99
N ARG A 2 -23.82 48.45 -26.21
CA ARG A 2 -24.12 47.10 -25.64
C ARG A 2 -24.63 46.13 -26.72
N GLN A 3 -23.99 44.99 -27.02
CA GLN A 3 -23.75 43.89 -26.09
C GLN A 3 -22.55 43.02 -26.50
N LEU A 4 -21.69 42.69 -25.53
CA LEU A 4 -20.73 41.59 -25.57
C LEU A 4 -21.31 40.50 -24.67
N ALA A 5 -21.83 39.42 -25.25
CA ALA A 5 -22.33 38.28 -24.48
C ALA A 5 -21.20 37.27 -24.30
N ALA A 6 -20.73 37.18 -23.06
CA ALA A 6 -19.64 36.33 -22.63
C ALA A 6 -19.95 34.84 -22.82
N ALA A 7 -18.96 34.13 -23.36
CA ALA A 7 -18.90 32.67 -23.39
C ALA A 7 -18.91 32.12 -21.95
N LEU A 8 -20.04 31.59 -21.49
CA LEU A 8 -20.13 30.86 -20.24
C LEU A 8 -19.94 29.36 -20.53
N PHE A 9 -18.69 28.98 -20.79
CA PHE A 9 -18.29 27.58 -20.93
C PHE A 9 -18.43 26.91 -19.56
N SER A 10 -19.52 26.16 -19.38
CA SER A 10 -19.80 25.34 -18.20
C SER A 10 -18.77 24.21 -18.10
N SER A 11 -17.65 24.50 -17.44
CA SER A 11 -16.62 23.54 -17.11
C SER A 11 -16.72 23.22 -15.63
N ARG A 12 -17.24 22.02 -15.28
CA ARG A 12 -16.80 21.17 -14.15
C ARG A 12 -17.83 20.08 -13.82
N PRO A 13 -17.57 18.84 -14.27
CA PRO A 13 -17.83 17.70 -13.39
C PRO A 13 -16.64 16.75 -13.21
N VAL A 14 -15.41 17.15 -13.56
CA VAL A 14 -14.23 16.24 -13.51
C VAL A 14 -13.56 16.18 -12.12
N ALA A 15 -13.75 17.21 -11.28
CA ALA A 15 -13.04 17.31 -10.00
C ALA A 15 -13.47 16.29 -8.94
N LYS A 16 -14.74 15.82 -8.96
CA LYS A 16 -15.24 14.88 -7.95
C LYS A 16 -14.76 13.43 -8.17
N LYS A 17 -14.42 13.06 -9.40
CA LYS A 17 -14.01 11.68 -9.74
C LYS A 17 -12.58 11.37 -9.29
N LEU A 18 -11.67 12.35 -9.38
CA LEU A 18 -10.26 12.18 -9.03
C LEU A 18 -10.01 12.00 -7.51
N VAL A 19 -10.77 12.71 -6.67
CA VAL A 19 -10.62 12.63 -5.20
C VAL A 19 -11.16 11.29 -4.65
N ALA A 20 -12.22 10.76 -5.26
CA ALA A 20 -12.77 9.45 -4.90
C ALA A 20 -11.79 8.32 -5.24
N ASP A 21 -11.13 8.38 -6.40
CA ASP A 21 -10.15 7.37 -6.83
C ASP A 21 -8.90 7.37 -5.90
N ALA A 22 -8.39 8.57 -5.55
CA ALA A 22 -7.27 8.72 -4.62
C ALA A 22 -7.56 8.16 -3.22
N THR A 23 -8.80 8.32 -2.73
CA THR A 23 -9.23 7.78 -1.43
C THR A 23 -9.33 6.26 -1.46
N ILE A 24 -9.85 5.69 -2.56
CA ILE A 24 -9.96 4.24 -2.75
C ILE A 24 -8.57 3.61 -2.91
N GLN A 25 -7.65 4.24 -3.65
CA GLN A 25 -6.27 3.79 -3.76
C GLN A 25 -5.53 3.83 -2.41
N SER A 26 -5.69 4.91 -1.64
CA SER A 26 -5.04 5.04 -0.32
C SER A 26 -5.49 3.94 0.66
N SER A 27 -6.79 3.62 0.68
CA SER A 27 -7.31 2.56 1.55
C SER A 27 -6.85 1.15 1.14
N ARG A 28 -6.69 0.89 -0.16
CA ARG A 28 -6.11 -0.38 -0.66
C ARG A 28 -4.66 -0.55 -0.25
N ILE A 29 -3.85 0.50 -0.40
CA ILE A 29 -2.43 0.49 0.01
C ILE A 29 -2.30 0.23 1.51
N ALA A 30 -3.10 0.92 2.33
CA ALA A 30 -3.11 0.71 3.78
C ALA A 30 -3.51 -0.71 4.19
N ASN A 31 -4.48 -1.32 3.48
CA ASN A 31 -4.88 -2.71 3.73
C ASN A 31 -3.75 -3.68 3.35
N THR A 32 -3.14 -3.49 2.17
CA THR A 32 -2.02 -4.34 1.74
C THR A 32 -0.82 -4.24 2.67
N PHE A 33 -0.50 -3.05 3.20
CA PHE A 33 0.58 -2.87 4.17
C PHE A 33 0.31 -3.65 5.46
N ARG A 34 -0.92 -3.55 6.00
CA ARG A 34 -1.32 -4.30 7.20
C ARG A 34 -1.24 -5.81 7.02
N VAL A 35 -1.63 -6.31 5.85
CA VAL A 35 -1.52 -7.73 5.51
C VAL A 35 -0.05 -8.16 5.47
N ARG A 36 0.81 -7.39 4.79
CA ARG A 36 2.24 -7.70 4.70
C ARG A 36 2.94 -7.73 6.07
N ILE A 37 2.64 -6.77 6.95
CA ILE A 37 3.18 -6.74 8.31
C ILE A 37 2.72 -7.96 9.13
N ARG A 38 1.46 -8.38 8.96
CA ARG A 38 0.95 -9.58 9.62
C ARG A 38 1.69 -10.84 9.14
N GLU A 39 1.81 -11.00 7.82
CA GLU A 39 2.54 -12.11 7.21
C GLU A 39 4.00 -12.14 7.65
N ALA A 40 4.69 -10.99 7.68
CA ALA A 40 6.06 -10.89 8.19
C ALA A 40 6.18 -11.38 9.64
N ASN A 41 5.22 -11.02 10.51
CA ASN A 41 5.21 -11.49 11.88
C ASN A 41 4.96 -12.99 12.02
N ASP A 42 4.08 -13.56 11.18
CA ASP A 42 3.84 -15.00 11.15
C ASP A 42 5.12 -15.76 10.74
N VAL A 43 5.83 -15.26 9.72
CA VAL A 43 7.12 -15.82 9.27
C VAL A 43 8.20 -15.72 10.36
N ARG A 44 8.27 -14.60 11.10
CA ARG A 44 9.17 -14.48 12.27
C ARG A 44 8.81 -15.43 13.41
N GLY A 45 7.52 -15.73 13.58
CA GLY A 45 7.06 -16.74 14.53
C GLY A 45 7.62 -18.12 14.16
N LEU A 46 7.50 -18.48 12.88
CA LEU A 46 8.04 -19.73 12.36
C LEU A 46 9.56 -19.79 12.50
N ALA A 47 10.27 -18.70 12.13
CA ALA A 47 11.73 -18.60 12.27
C ALA A 47 12.18 -18.92 13.70
N ARG A 48 11.54 -18.31 14.71
CA ARG A 48 11.84 -18.57 16.13
C ARG A 48 11.60 -20.02 16.55
N SER A 49 10.57 -20.67 16.01
CA SER A 49 10.29 -22.08 16.34
C SER A 49 11.33 -23.05 15.78
N VAL A 50 12.00 -22.69 14.68
CA VAL A 50 12.97 -23.56 14.01
C VAL A 50 14.42 -23.16 14.28
N GLU A 51 14.68 -21.98 14.84
CA GLU A 51 16.01 -21.40 15.09
C GLU A 51 16.94 -22.34 15.88
N GLN A 52 16.40 -23.05 16.87
CA GLN A 52 17.18 -23.98 17.69
C GLN A 52 17.58 -25.26 16.93
N HIS A 53 16.80 -25.67 15.92
CA HIS A 53 16.99 -26.94 15.20
C HIS A 53 17.61 -26.74 13.81
N SER A 54 17.40 -25.58 13.20
CA SER A 54 17.87 -25.22 11.86
C SER A 54 18.13 -23.72 11.75
N PRO A 55 19.27 -23.24 12.28
CA PRO A 55 19.58 -21.81 12.31
C PRO A 55 19.73 -21.20 10.91
N GLY A 56 20.22 -21.96 9.92
CA GLY A 56 20.30 -21.51 8.53
C GLY A 56 18.93 -21.25 7.91
N PHE A 57 17.99 -22.18 8.11
CA PHE A 57 16.61 -22.01 7.64
C PHE A 57 15.89 -20.86 8.36
N ALA A 58 16.13 -20.67 9.66
CA ALA A 58 15.60 -19.53 10.41
C ALA A 58 16.12 -18.19 9.85
N ALA A 59 17.40 -18.10 9.47
CA ALA A 59 17.96 -16.91 8.85
C ALA A 59 17.27 -16.58 7.51
N ASP A 60 16.99 -17.59 6.68
CA ASP A 60 16.25 -17.41 5.42
C ASP A 60 14.82 -16.92 5.67
N LEU A 61 14.15 -17.42 6.71
CA LEU A 61 12.81 -16.98 7.10
C LEU A 61 12.82 -15.52 7.60
N TYR A 62 13.82 -15.12 8.41
CA TYR A 62 13.96 -13.73 8.82
C TYR A 62 14.20 -12.81 7.61
N ALA A 63 15.05 -13.21 6.67
CA ALA A 63 15.27 -12.48 5.43
C ALA A 63 13.98 -12.35 4.61
N ALA A 64 13.20 -13.43 4.48
CA ALA A 64 11.91 -13.41 3.81
C ALA A 64 10.91 -12.46 4.50
N ALA A 65 10.87 -12.46 5.83
CA ALA A 65 10.01 -11.54 6.59
C ALA A 65 10.40 -10.07 6.36
N SER A 66 11.70 -9.74 6.29
CA SER A 66 12.16 -8.38 6.00
C SER A 66 11.73 -7.86 4.62
N ARG A 67 11.67 -8.75 3.61
CA ARG A 67 11.17 -8.39 2.27
C ARG A 67 9.68 -8.02 2.28
N HIS A 68 8.87 -8.68 3.11
CA HIS A 68 7.45 -8.33 3.26
C HIS A 68 7.25 -6.93 3.82
N GLU A 69 8.16 -6.44 4.67
CA GLU A 69 8.09 -5.10 5.26
C GLU A 69 8.54 -3.99 4.30
N GLY A 70 9.01 -4.35 3.11
CA GLY A 70 9.43 -3.38 2.09
C GLY A 70 10.87 -2.90 2.26
N TYR A 71 11.76 -3.72 2.81
CA TYR A 71 13.21 -3.46 2.78
C TYR A 71 13.87 -3.84 1.42
N ASP A 72 13.10 -3.81 0.34
CA ASP A 72 13.62 -3.92 -1.03
C ASP A 72 13.34 -2.57 -1.73
N ASP A 73 14.35 -1.68 -1.64
CA ASP A 73 14.62 -0.40 -2.35
C ASP A 73 13.46 0.59 -2.66
#